data_AF-A0A1Z4V9Q5-F1
#
_entry.id   AF-A0A1Z4V9Q5-F1
#
_cell.length_a   1.000
_cell.length_b   1.000
_cell.length_c   1.000
_cell.angle_alpha   90.00
_cell.angle_beta   90.00
_cell.angle_gamma   90.00
#
_symmetry.space_group_name_H-M   'P 1'
#
loop_
_entity.id
_entity.type
_entity.pdbx_description
1 polymer ?
#
loop_
_entity_poly.entity_id
_entity_poly.type
_entity_poly.pdbx_seq_one_letter_code
_entity_poly.pdbx_strand_id
1 'polypeptide(L)'
;MPTYLYFGENEFFLTRTIKQLKTHTLDQQWANFNHTEYPPESKETIPQALSHIMTPPVGSGGRLVHQQHITGSLFKRNFIAVGVHSPQNSLNQ
;
A
#
# COMPACT_ATOMS: atom_id res chain seq x y z
N MET A 1 0.38 0.39 -14.75
CA MET A 1 0.73 0.44 -13.31
C MET A 1 -0.02 -0.70 -12.64
N PRO A 2 0.57 -1.90 -12.56
CA PRO A 2 -0.09 -3.03 -11.89
C PRO A 2 -0.31 -2.70 -10.41
N THR A 3 -1.56 -2.84 -9.98
CA THR A 3 -1.96 -2.65 -8.59
C THR A 3 -2.50 -3.96 -8.05
N TYR A 4 -1.96 -4.42 -6.92
CA TYR A 4 -2.37 -5.63 -6.24
C TYR A 4 -3.12 -5.26 -4.97
N LEU A 5 -4.30 -5.84 -4.80
CA LEU A 5 -5.15 -5.63 -3.62
C LEU A 5 -5.18 -6.91 -2.79
N TYR A 6 -4.86 -6.79 -1.51
CA TYR A 6 -4.97 -7.85 -0.52
C TYR A 6 -6.00 -7.43 0.53
N PHE A 7 -6.89 -8.34 0.89
CA PHE A 7 -7.92 -8.11 1.88
C PHE A 7 -8.12 -9.37 2.72
N GLY A 8 -8.47 -9.20 3.99
CA GLY A 8 -8.72 -10.33 4.88
C GLY A 8 -8.99 -9.91 6.30
N GLU A 9 -9.28 -10.91 7.14
CA GLU A 9 -9.61 -10.74 8.55
C GLU A 9 -8.52 -11.31 9.47
N ASN A 10 -7.58 -12.08 8.92
CA ASN A 10 -6.49 -12.69 9.69
C ASN A 10 -5.32 -11.72 9.83
N GLU A 11 -5.28 -11.04 10.98
CA GLU A 11 -4.25 -10.07 11.36
C GLU A 11 -2.82 -10.60 11.26
N PHE A 12 -2.60 -11.87 11.63
CA PHE A 12 -1.26 -12.48 11.62
C PHE A 12 -0.71 -12.57 10.19
N PHE A 13 -1.50 -13.14 9.28
CA PHE A 13 -1.09 -13.25 7.87
C PHE A 13 -0.95 -11.87 7.23
N LEU A 14 -1.86 -10.95 7.49
CA LEU A 14 -1.80 -9.60 6.94
C LEU A 14 -0.57 -8.83 7.43
N THR A 15 -0.27 -8.86 8.72
CA THR A 15 0.93 -8.22 9.28
C THR A 15 2.20 -8.79 8.65
N ARG A 16 2.24 -10.12 8.44
CA ARG A 16 3.36 -10.77 7.76
C ARG A 16 3.48 -10.32 6.29
N THR A 17 2.36 -10.27 5.57
CA THR A 17 2.31 -9.81 4.17
C THR A 17 2.75 -8.35 4.07
N ILE A 18 2.29 -7.45 4.95
CA ILE A 18 2.73 -6.05 4.97
C ILE A 18 4.25 -5.96 5.10
N LYS A 19 4.85 -6.71 6.05
CA LYS A 19 6.31 -6.71 6.22
C LYS A 19 7.03 -7.15 4.95
N GLN A 20 6.57 -8.23 4.31
CA GLN A 20 7.15 -8.72 3.05
C GLN A 20 6.98 -7.70 1.91
N LEU A 21 5.80 -7.09 1.79
CA LEU A 21 5.54 -6.11 0.74
C LEU A 21 6.36 -4.85 0.93
N LYS A 22 6.58 -4.38 2.17
CA LYS A 22 7.48 -3.25 2.46
C LYS A 22 8.89 -3.54 2.00
N THR A 23 9.42 -4.74 2.28
CA THR A 23 10.80 -5.11 1.87
C THR A 23 10.95 -5.32 0.36
N HIS A 24 9.90 -5.78 -0.33
CA HIS A 24 9.98 -6.08 -1.76
C HIS A 24 9.57 -4.91 -2.67
N THR A 25 8.74 -4.00 -2.18
CA THR A 25 8.15 -2.94 -3.01
C THR A 25 8.83 -1.59 -2.79
N LEU A 26 9.15 -1.26 -1.55
CA LEU A 26 9.64 0.08 -1.21
C LEU A 26 11.15 0.14 -1.38
N ASP A 27 11.62 1.16 -2.07
CA ASP A 27 13.03 1.55 -2.01
C ASP A 27 13.32 2.19 -0.65
N GLN A 28 14.42 1.80 -0.01
CA GLN A 28 14.78 2.28 1.33
C GLN A 28 14.94 3.80 1.40
N GLN A 29 15.44 4.44 0.34
CA GLN A 29 15.61 5.89 0.30
C GLN A 29 14.26 6.63 0.23
N TRP A 30 13.27 6.02 -0.42
CA TRP A 30 11.97 6.64 -0.70
C TRP A 30 10.81 6.09 0.15
N ALA A 31 11.09 5.14 1.05
CA ALA A 31 10.08 4.40 1.81
C ALA A 31 9.12 5.32 2.58
N ASN A 32 9.62 6.41 3.17
CA ASN A 32 8.79 7.35 3.95
C ASN A 32 7.80 8.15 3.08
N PHE A 33 8.07 8.31 1.79
CA PHE A 33 7.19 9.03 0.85
C PHE A 33 6.18 8.09 0.18
N ASN A 34 6.59 6.83 0.01
CA ASN A 34 5.86 5.82 -0.76
C ASN A 34 5.08 4.84 0.12
N HIS A 35 5.21 4.91 1.44
CA HIS A 35 4.42 4.14 2.39
C HIS A 35 3.35 5.03 3.03
N THR A 36 2.09 4.61 2.96
CA THR A 36 0.99 5.21 3.71
C THR A 36 0.34 4.15 4.58
N GLU A 37 0.16 4.47 5.85
CA GLU A 37 -0.54 3.66 6.84
C GLU A 37 -1.72 4.43 7.40
N TYR A 38 -2.90 3.82 7.34
CA TYR A 38 -4.10 4.31 7.99
C TYR A 38 -4.39 3.49 9.24
N PRO A 39 -4.30 4.12 10.43
CA PRO A 39 -4.61 3.43 11.68
C PRO A 39 -6.12 3.12 11.78
N PRO A 40 -6.51 2.17 12.66
CA PRO A 40 -7.91 1.82 12.90
C PRO A 40 -8.82 3.00 13.27
N GLU A 41 -8.26 3.99 13.96
CA GLU A 41 -8.97 5.19 14.41
C GLU A 41 -9.17 6.23 13.28
N SER A 42 -8.62 5.95 12.09
CA SER A 42 -8.71 6.86 10.97
C SER A 42 -10.16 6.97 10.48
N LYS A 43 -10.63 8.21 10.35
CA LYS A 43 -11.87 8.51 9.63
C LYS A 43 -11.69 8.37 8.11
N GLU A 44 -10.47 8.08 7.66
CA GLU A 44 -10.20 7.91 6.25
C GLU A 44 -10.82 6.63 5.70
N THR A 45 -11.29 6.75 4.45
CA THR A 45 -12.12 5.75 3.78
C THR A 45 -11.33 5.06 2.67
N ILE A 46 -11.79 3.89 2.23
CA ILE A 46 -11.21 3.18 1.08
C ILE A 46 -10.97 4.08 -0.14
N PRO A 47 -11.87 5.02 -0.52
CA PRO A 47 -11.61 6.01 -1.56
C PRO A 47 -10.31 6.83 -1.41
N GLN A 48 -9.94 7.24 -0.20
CA GLN A 48 -8.68 7.97 0.03
C GLN A 48 -7.47 7.05 -0.15
N ALA A 49 -7.54 5.83 0.41
CA ALA A 49 -6.50 4.83 0.21
C ALA A 49 -6.29 4.49 -1.27
N LEU A 50 -7.39 4.39 -2.03
CA LEU A 50 -7.35 4.18 -3.47
C LEU A 50 -6.77 5.40 -4.21
N SER A 51 -7.09 6.62 -3.77
CA SER A 51 -6.51 7.84 -4.38
C SER A 51 -4.99 7.88 -4.17
N HIS A 52 -4.53 7.50 -2.99
CA HIS A 52 -3.09 7.39 -2.73
C HIS A 52 -2.42 6.31 -3.57
N ILE A 53 -3.01 5.11 -3.71
CA ILE A 53 -2.37 4.04 -4.51
C ILE A 53 -2.34 4.36 -6.01
N MET A 54 -3.27 5.19 -6.49
CA MET A 54 -3.30 5.69 -7.87
C MET A 54 -2.23 6.76 -8.14
N THR A 55 -1.61 7.30 -7.09
CA THR A 55 -0.54 8.30 -7.23
C THR A 55 0.79 7.61 -7.49
N PRO A 56 1.55 8.00 -8.55
CA PRO A 56 2.87 7.43 -8.81
C PRO A 56 3.81 7.49 -7.59
N PRO A 57 4.70 6.50 -7.41
CA PRO A 57 5.72 6.54 -6.38
C PRO A 57 6.75 7.63 -6.68
N VAL A 58 7.31 8.22 -5.62
CA VAL A 58 8.44 9.14 -5.70
C VAL A 58 9.72 8.33 -5.86
N GLY A 59 10.57 8.69 -6.82
CA GLY A 59 11.86 8.02 -7.02
C GLY A 59 11.73 6.59 -7.51
N SER A 60 12.57 5.70 -6.97
CA SER A 60 12.60 4.27 -7.30
C SER A 60 11.65 3.44 -6.42
N GLY A 61 11.33 2.23 -6.90
CA GLY A 61 10.44 1.30 -6.21
C GLY A 61 8.96 1.53 -6.52
N GLY A 62 8.10 1.03 -5.63
CA GLY A 62 6.65 1.16 -5.72
C GLY A 62 6.04 1.96 -4.57
N ARG A 63 4.71 1.99 -4.53
CA ARG A 63 3.90 2.60 -3.48
C ARG A 63 3.12 1.53 -2.73
N LEU A 64 3.10 1.63 -1.41
CA LEU A 64 2.34 0.75 -0.52
C LEU A 64 1.37 1.60 0.32
N VAL A 65 0.10 1.25 0.26
CA VAL A 65 -0.94 1.87 1.10
C VAL A 65 -1.64 0.76 1.86
N HIS A 66 -1.72 0.87 3.18
CA HIS A 66 -2.47 -0.11 3.98
C HIS A 66 -3.38 0.58 5.00
N GLN A 67 -4.54 -0.02 5.22
CA GLN A 67 -5.52 0.41 6.20
C GLN A 67 -5.88 -0.78 7.10
N GLN A 68 -5.72 -0.55 8.39
CA GLN A 68 -6.19 -1.46 9.42
C GLN A 68 -7.62 -1.06 9.79
N HIS A 69 -8.50 -2.05 9.94
CA HIS A 69 -9.88 -1.91 10.42
C HIS A 69 -10.71 -0.86 9.64
N ILE A 70 -11.42 -1.32 8.61
CA ILE A 70 -12.30 -0.45 7.83
C ILE A 70 -13.54 -0.06 8.66
N THR A 71 -13.59 1.20 9.11
CA THR A 71 -14.74 1.78 9.80
C THR A 71 -16.01 1.68 8.94
N GLY A 72 -17.11 1.20 9.54
CA GLY A 72 -18.40 1.02 8.86
C GLY A 72 -18.62 -0.36 8.23
N SER A 73 -17.65 -1.27 8.32
CA SER A 73 -17.86 -2.67 7.95
C SER A 73 -18.47 -3.47 9.10
N LEU A 74 -19.38 -4.40 8.80
CA LEU A 74 -19.91 -5.37 9.78
C LEU A 74 -18.85 -6.41 10.22
N PHE A 75 -17.72 -6.47 9.52
CA PHE A 75 -16.63 -7.40 9.79
C PHE A 75 -15.33 -6.63 9.99
N LYS A 76 -14.46 -7.11 10.88
CA LYS A 76 -13.08 -6.62 10.97
C LYS A 76 -12.34 -7.00 9.68
N ARG A 77 -12.31 -6.09 8.73
CA ARG A 77 -11.60 -6.24 7.46
C ARG A 77 -10.45 -5.27 7.42
N ASN A 78 -9.29 -5.79 7.04
CA ASN A 78 -8.12 -5.01 6.70
C ASN A 78 -7.95 -4.99 5.19
N PHE A 79 -7.35 -3.90 4.72
CA PHE A 79 -7.12 -3.67 3.30
C PHE A 79 -5.68 -3.23 3.09
N ILE A 80 -5.01 -3.87 2.14
CA ILE A 80 -3.65 -3.53 1.73
C ILE A 80 -3.68 -3.39 0.21
N ALA A 81 -3.25 -2.24 -0.28
CA ALA A 81 -3.07 -1.97 -1.69
C ALA A 81 -1.60 -1.72 -1.99
N VAL A 82 -1.11 -2.33 -3.07
CA VAL A 82 0.27 -2.17 -3.53
C VAL A 82 0.25 -1.76 -4.98
N GLY A 83 0.76 -0.56 -5.25
CA GLY A 83 0.89 0.01 -6.58
C GLY A 83 2.34 -0.10 -7.00
N VAL A 84 2.62 -0.92 -8.00
CA VAL A 84 3.98 -1.05 -8.54
C VAL A 84 4.03 -0.26 -9.83
N HIS A 85 4.93 0.72 -9.88
CA HIS A 85 5.24 1.41 -11.12
C HIS A 85 6.52 0.80 -11.68
N SER A 86 6.50 0.31 -12.91
CA SER A 86 7.74 -0.07 -13.59
C SER A 86 8.61 1.19 -13.73
N PRO A 87 9.91 1.13 -13.41
CA PRO A 87 10.78 2.27 -13.69
C PRO A 87 10.72 2.53 -15.20
N GLN A 88 10.13 3.65 -15.62
CA GLN A 88 10.46 4.22 -16.92
C GLN A 88 11.86 4.83 -16.78
N ASN A 89 12.86 3.95 -16.79
CA ASN A 89 14.22 4.26 -17.16
C ASN A 89 14.78 3.07 -17.94
N SER A 90 14.09 2.71 -19.03
CA SER A 90 14.77 2.47 -20.29
C SER A 90 14.91 3.82 -20.99
N LEU A 91 15.62 4.76 -20.37
CA LEU A 91 16.36 5.73 -21.16
C LEU A 91 17.43 4.88 -21.84
N ASN A 92 17.14 4.53 -23.09
CA ASN A 92 18.18 4.08 -24.00
C ASN A 92 19.34 5.08 -23.91
N GLN A 93 20.51 4.48 -23.84
CA GLN A 93 21.85 5.07 -23.87
C GLN A 93 21.98 6.18 -24.92
#